data_AF-A0A2U8BQZ4-F1
#
_entry.id   AF-A0A2U8BQZ4-F1
#
_cell.length_a   1.000
_cell.length_b   1.000
_cell.length_c   1.000
_cell.angle_alpha   90.00
_cell.angle_beta   90.00
_cell.angle_gamma   90.00
#
_symmetry.space_group_name_H-M   'P 1'
#
loop_
_entity.id
_entity.type
_entity.pdbx_description
1 polymer ?
#
loop_
_entity_poly.entity_id
_entity_poly.type
_entity_poly.pdbx_seq_one_letter_code
_entity_poly.pdbx_strand_id
1 'polypeptide(L)'
;VGGSADSQELREELKKTRQKAQELAGVTRAQLTASLRDKTLAKEERPEFERLWVIFSACLEILESDMRRALELGQAFPLHVPKKPLIQTGLSGGTSGVAARAMSVQNMKYEAEANIDVVDLTALEQEINQVGEMIYEMEMKVNVPRWTVEAKQDPGAELNSNVSGGASSVGAVSGVDNKSLCDPSRVLAGIIFTAVLLMAIALAVCVAKLS
;
A
#
# COMPACT_ATOMS: atom_id res chain seq x y z
N VAL A 1 -3.75 0.75 -16.53
CA VAL A 1 -4.45 1.58 -17.55
C VAL A 1 -3.47 2.63 -18.07
N GLY A 2 -3.37 2.82 -19.38
CA GLY A 2 -2.48 3.79 -20.04
C GLY A 2 -1.02 3.36 -20.25
N GLY A 3 -0.66 2.12 -19.91
CA GLY A 3 0.68 1.57 -20.09
C GLY A 3 0.76 0.56 -21.25
N SER A 4 1.95 0.00 -21.50
CA SER A 4 2.17 -1.02 -22.55
C SER A 4 1.41 -2.34 -22.33
N ALA A 5 0.99 -2.60 -21.10
CA ALA A 5 0.18 -3.77 -20.73
C ALA A 5 -1.33 -3.47 -20.70
N ASP A 6 -1.76 -2.26 -21.09
CA ASP A 6 -3.17 -1.91 -21.11
C ASP A 6 -3.89 -2.61 -22.28
N SER A 7 -4.96 -3.32 -21.96
CA SER A 7 -5.72 -4.12 -22.92
C SER A 7 -7.19 -4.18 -22.49
N GLN A 8 -8.08 -4.54 -23.43
CA GLN A 8 -9.49 -4.73 -23.11
C GLN A 8 -9.68 -5.79 -22.02
N GLU A 9 -8.93 -6.89 -22.10
CA GLU A 9 -8.97 -7.96 -21.11
C GLU A 9 -8.59 -7.46 -19.71
N LEU A 10 -7.51 -6.68 -19.59
CA LEU A 10 -7.13 -6.08 -18.31
C LEU A 10 -8.23 -5.16 -17.75
N ARG A 11 -8.84 -4.34 -18.59
CA ARG A 11 -9.91 -3.42 -18.14
C ARG A 11 -11.16 -4.15 -17.69
N GLU A 12 -11.56 -5.21 -18.38
CA GLU A 12 -12.66 -6.08 -17.95
C GLU A 12 -12.36 -6.81 -16.64
N GLU A 13 -11.13 -7.31 -16.46
CA GLU A 13 -10.73 -7.94 -15.19
C GLU A 13 -10.70 -6.94 -14.02
N LEU A 14 -10.22 -5.71 -14.26
CA LEU A 14 -10.29 -4.63 -13.29
C LEU A 14 -11.74 -4.31 -12.92
N LYS A 15 -12.64 -4.21 -13.91
CA LYS A 15 -14.06 -4.00 -13.69
C LYS A 15 -14.68 -5.08 -12.79
N LYS A 16 -14.48 -6.36 -13.13
CA LYS A 16 -14.97 -7.49 -12.30
C LYS A 16 -14.43 -7.43 -10.88
N THR A 17 -13.13 -7.13 -10.74
CA THR A 17 -12.46 -7.04 -9.44
C THR A 17 -13.04 -5.92 -8.59
N ARG A 18 -13.29 -4.75 -9.19
CA ARG A 18 -13.93 -3.62 -8.50
C ARG A 18 -15.36 -3.93 -8.08
N GLN A 19 -16.17 -4.52 -8.96
CA GLN A 19 -17.55 -4.91 -8.63
C GLN A 19 -17.59 -5.87 -7.44
N LYS A 20 -16.71 -6.87 -7.42
CA LYS A 20 -16.57 -7.78 -6.28
C LYS A 20 -16.11 -7.06 -5.02
N ALA A 21 -15.17 -6.13 -5.13
CA ALA A 21 -14.71 -5.33 -3.99
C ALA A 21 -15.85 -4.48 -3.41
N GLN A 22 -16.70 -3.89 -4.25
CA GLN A 22 -17.86 -3.10 -3.83
C GLN A 22 -18.93 -3.95 -3.15
N GLU A 23 -19.23 -5.13 -3.68
CA GLU A 23 -20.15 -6.08 -3.04
C GLU A 23 -19.68 -6.45 -1.64
N LEU A 24 -18.40 -6.85 -1.52
CA LEU A 24 -17.79 -7.18 -0.24
C LEU A 24 -17.80 -5.98 0.71
N ALA A 25 -17.46 -4.79 0.21
CA ALA A 25 -17.51 -3.56 0.99
C ALA A 25 -18.91 -3.27 1.53
N GLY A 26 -19.95 -3.46 0.72
CA GLY A 26 -21.34 -3.30 1.14
C GLY A 26 -21.72 -4.24 2.30
N VAL A 27 -21.34 -5.52 2.19
CA VAL A 27 -21.57 -6.53 3.22
C VAL A 27 -20.78 -6.21 4.49
N THR A 28 -19.48 -5.94 4.38
CA THR A 28 -18.60 -5.62 5.51
C THR A 28 -19.07 -4.38 6.24
N ARG A 29 -19.45 -3.32 5.52
CA ARG A 29 -20.01 -2.11 6.12
C ARG A 29 -21.28 -2.41 6.91
N ALA A 30 -22.21 -3.17 6.34
CA ALA A 30 -23.46 -3.51 7.01
C ALA A 30 -23.21 -4.29 8.30
N GLN A 31 -22.30 -5.27 8.26
CA GLN A 31 -21.91 -6.06 9.42
C GLN A 31 -21.24 -5.20 10.50
N LEU A 32 -20.22 -4.41 10.14
CA LEU A 32 -19.53 -3.53 11.09
C LEU A 32 -20.48 -2.50 11.70
N THR A 33 -21.38 -1.92 10.90
CA THR A 33 -22.39 -0.97 11.39
C THR A 33 -23.33 -1.64 12.39
N ALA A 34 -23.81 -2.85 12.10
CA ALA A 34 -24.68 -3.59 12.99
C ALA A 34 -23.98 -3.88 14.33
N SER A 35 -22.74 -4.38 14.28
CA SER A 35 -21.93 -4.68 15.47
C SER A 35 -21.65 -3.43 16.32
N LEU A 36 -21.25 -2.31 15.71
CA LEU A 36 -20.88 -1.10 16.45
C LEU A 36 -22.09 -0.35 17.06
N ARG A 37 -23.27 -0.52 16.47
CA ARG A 37 -24.54 0.03 16.99
C ARG A 37 -25.18 -0.87 18.05
N ASP A 38 -24.78 -2.14 18.13
CA ASP A 38 -25.23 -3.04 19.18
C ASP A 38 -24.69 -2.58 20.54
N LYS A 39 -25.61 -2.29 21.47
CA LYS A 39 -25.28 -1.88 22.84
C LYS A 39 -24.92 -3.05 23.74
N THR A 40 -25.20 -4.28 23.29
CA THR A 40 -24.89 -5.52 24.01
C THR A 40 -23.50 -6.06 23.70
N LEU A 41 -22.79 -5.45 22.74
CA LEU A 41 -21.42 -5.79 22.39
C LEU A 41 -20.50 -5.72 23.62
N ALA A 42 -19.67 -6.75 23.80
CA ALA A 42 -18.71 -6.81 24.89
C ALA A 42 -17.75 -5.61 24.84
N LYS A 43 -17.39 -5.07 26.01
CA LYS A 43 -16.53 -3.88 26.10
C LYS A 43 -15.13 -4.13 25.56
N GLU A 44 -14.69 -5.38 25.63
CA GLU A 44 -13.40 -5.87 25.18
C GLU A 44 -13.34 -6.01 23.65
N GLU A 45 -14.46 -6.35 23.00
CA GLU A 45 -14.54 -6.53 21.54
C GLU A 45 -14.77 -5.21 20.81
N ARG A 46 -15.47 -4.26 21.44
CA ARG A 46 -15.76 -2.94 20.88
C ARG A 46 -14.54 -2.22 20.27
N PRO A 47 -13.39 -2.07 20.96
CA PRO A 47 -12.22 -1.40 20.37
C PRO A 47 -11.67 -2.13 19.14
N GLU A 48 -11.87 -3.45 19.02
CA GLU A 48 -11.44 -4.19 17.84
C GLU A 48 -12.32 -3.86 16.63
N PHE A 49 -13.63 -3.78 16.82
CA PHE A 49 -14.56 -3.34 15.78
C PHE A 49 -14.34 -1.87 15.39
N GLU A 50 -14.04 -1.00 16.36
CA GLU A 50 -13.70 0.41 16.09
C GLU A 50 -12.39 0.53 15.28
N ARG A 51 -11.40 -0.32 15.56
CA ARG A 51 -10.18 -0.42 14.75
C ARG A 51 -10.46 -0.91 13.33
N LEU A 52 -11.22 -1.99 13.19
CA LEU A 52 -11.62 -2.52 11.88
C LEU A 52 -12.41 -1.49 11.07
N TRP A 53 -13.27 -0.72 11.73
CA TRP A 53 -14.00 0.38 11.12
C TRP A 53 -13.08 1.43 10.51
N VAL A 54 -12.08 1.89 11.26
CA VAL A 54 -11.11 2.89 10.77
C VAL A 54 -10.27 2.34 9.62
N ILE A 55 -9.76 1.11 9.73
CA ILE A 55 -8.99 0.46 8.65
C ILE A 55 -9.85 0.32 7.39
N PHE A 56 -11.06 -0.20 7.55
CA PHE A 56 -11.98 -0.40 6.44
C PHE A 56 -12.36 0.92 5.77
N SER A 57 -12.62 1.98 6.55
CA SER A 57 -12.87 3.32 6.01
C SER A 57 -11.68 3.81 5.17
N ALA A 58 -10.45 3.66 5.67
CA ALA A 58 -9.24 4.04 4.93
C ALA A 58 -9.06 3.21 3.64
N CYS A 59 -9.39 1.92 3.66
CA CYS A 59 -9.38 1.09 2.45
C CYS A 59 -10.36 1.59 1.39
N LEU A 60 -11.55 2.05 1.79
CA LEU A 60 -12.52 2.62 0.84
C LEU A 60 -12.03 3.92 0.23
N GLU A 61 -11.38 4.80 1.00
CA GLU A 61 -10.78 6.03 0.47
C GLU A 61 -9.68 5.75 -0.55
N ILE A 62 -8.81 4.77 -0.27
CA ILE A 62 -7.77 4.33 -1.20
C ILE A 62 -8.41 3.77 -2.47
N LEU A 63 -9.40 2.89 -2.33
CA LEU A 63 -10.13 2.33 -3.48
C LEU A 63 -10.77 3.43 -4.33
N GLU A 64 -11.44 4.39 -3.70
CA GLU A 64 -12.09 5.52 -4.39
C GLU A 64 -11.06 6.38 -5.15
N SER A 65 -9.92 6.68 -4.52
CA SER A 65 -8.80 7.39 -5.14
C SER A 65 -8.24 6.63 -6.34
N ASP A 66 -7.99 5.34 -6.20
CA ASP A 66 -7.49 4.48 -7.29
C ASP A 66 -8.49 4.39 -8.44
N MET A 67 -9.79 4.34 -8.14
CA MET A 67 -10.86 4.33 -9.13
C MET A 67 -10.94 5.64 -9.91
N ARG A 68 -10.87 6.79 -9.23
CA ARG A 68 -10.78 8.10 -9.88
C ARG A 68 -9.56 8.17 -10.79
N ARG A 69 -8.41 7.69 -10.31
CA ARG A 69 -7.19 7.64 -11.11
C ARG A 69 -7.34 6.76 -12.33
N ALA A 70 -7.98 5.60 -12.20
CA ALA A 70 -8.29 4.71 -13.32
C ALA A 70 -9.23 5.37 -14.35
N LEU A 71 -10.21 6.16 -13.90
CA LEU A 71 -11.11 6.92 -14.78
C LEU A 71 -10.36 7.97 -15.60
N GLU A 72 -9.51 8.78 -14.95
CA GLU A 72 -8.66 9.76 -15.62
C GLU A 72 -7.77 9.11 -16.70
N LEU A 73 -7.13 7.98 -16.35
CA LEU A 73 -6.29 7.23 -17.27
C LEU A 73 -7.11 6.62 -18.42
N GLY A 74 -8.29 6.09 -18.13
CA GLY A 74 -9.18 5.54 -19.16
C GLY A 74 -9.64 6.58 -20.17
N GLN A 75 -9.90 7.82 -19.73
CA GLN A 75 -10.23 8.96 -20.60
C GLN A 75 -9.04 9.45 -21.43
N ALA A 76 -7.84 9.48 -20.83
CA ALA A 76 -6.62 9.92 -21.51
C ALA A 76 -6.11 8.91 -22.54
N PHE A 77 -6.36 7.62 -22.32
CA PHE A 77 -5.88 6.51 -23.14
C PHE A 77 -7.05 5.63 -23.64
N PRO A 78 -7.86 6.07 -24.61
CA PRO A 78 -8.93 5.24 -25.18
C PRO A 78 -8.35 4.03 -25.95
N LEU A 79 -8.98 2.85 -25.83
CA LEU A 79 -8.53 1.63 -26.53
C LEU A 79 -9.07 1.57 -27.96
N HIS A 80 -10.28 2.07 -28.18
CA HIS A 80 -11.02 1.89 -29.43
C HIS A 80 -11.09 3.15 -30.30
N VAL A 81 -10.57 4.28 -29.82
CA VAL A 81 -10.54 5.54 -30.59
C VAL A 81 -9.09 5.84 -31.01
N PRO A 82 -8.78 5.91 -32.31
CA PRO A 82 -7.44 6.23 -32.77
C PRO A 82 -7.16 7.72 -32.57
N LYS A 83 -6.78 8.13 -31.36
CA LYS A 83 -6.28 9.48 -31.09
C LYS A 83 -4.75 9.45 -31.04
N LYS A 84 -4.16 9.46 -32.24
CA LYS A 84 -2.71 9.49 -32.53
C LYS A 84 -2.00 8.14 -32.33
N PRO A 85 -1.01 7.79 -33.18
CA PRO A 85 -0.19 6.60 -32.96
C PRO A 85 0.55 6.78 -31.63
N LEU A 86 0.26 5.92 -30.65
CA LEU A 86 1.03 5.85 -29.42
C LEU A 86 2.48 5.49 -29.79
N ILE A 87 3.43 6.30 -29.36
CA ILE A 87 4.85 6.07 -29.65
C ILE A 87 5.27 4.83 -28.87
N GLN A 88 5.41 3.71 -29.59
CA GLN A 88 5.85 2.45 -29.04
C GLN A 88 7.36 2.53 -28.76
N THR A 89 7.76 2.92 -27.55
CA THR A 89 9.17 3.14 -27.17
C THR A 89 10.00 1.85 -27.02
N GLY A 90 9.51 0.70 -27.51
CA GLY A 90 10.29 -0.52 -27.68
C GLY A 90 10.76 -1.22 -26.39
N LEU A 91 10.38 -0.75 -25.21
CA LEU A 91 10.76 -1.40 -23.95
C LEU A 91 9.83 -2.59 -23.66
N SER A 92 10.04 -3.70 -24.37
CA SER A 92 9.39 -4.99 -24.07
C SER A 92 10.24 -5.74 -23.06
N GLY A 93 9.73 -5.99 -21.86
CA GLY A 93 10.42 -6.81 -20.86
C GLY A 93 10.59 -8.26 -21.35
N GLY A 94 11.81 -8.81 -21.24
CA GLY A 94 12.16 -10.24 -21.13
C GLY A 94 11.70 -11.27 -22.18
N THR A 95 10.81 -10.95 -23.12
CA THR A 95 10.21 -11.90 -24.07
C THR A 95 10.37 -11.40 -25.51
N SER A 96 11.60 -11.05 -25.91
CA SER A 96 11.90 -10.44 -27.22
C SER A 96 11.53 -11.30 -28.44
N GLY A 97 11.30 -12.61 -28.27
CA GLY A 97 10.87 -13.50 -29.35
C GLY A 97 9.44 -13.26 -29.87
N VAL A 98 8.58 -12.57 -29.11
CA VAL A 98 7.16 -12.34 -29.49
C VAL A 98 6.98 -11.01 -30.25
N ALA A 99 7.83 -10.01 -29.99
CA ALA A 99 7.73 -8.68 -30.58
C ALA A 99 7.87 -8.66 -32.12
N ALA A 100 8.68 -9.57 -32.68
CA ALA A 100 8.90 -9.64 -34.13
C ALA A 100 7.66 -10.14 -34.92
N ARG A 101 6.79 -10.96 -34.32
CA ARG A 101 5.53 -11.39 -34.97
C ARG A 101 4.42 -10.34 -34.88
N ALA A 102 4.42 -9.50 -33.84
CA ALA A 102 3.43 -8.44 -33.68
C ALA A 102 3.56 -7.33 -34.75
N MET A 103 4.78 -7.07 -35.25
CA MET A 103 5.01 -6.11 -36.34
C MET A 103 4.47 -6.56 -37.71
N SER A 104 4.11 -7.83 -37.88
CA SER A 104 3.52 -8.35 -39.12
C SER A 104 1.99 -8.19 -39.18
N VAL A 105 1.35 -7.68 -38.12
CA VAL A 105 -0.09 -7.41 -38.11
C VAL A 105 -0.33 -5.96 -38.54
N GLN A 106 0.17 -5.61 -39.72
CA GLN A 106 -0.39 -4.49 -40.44
C GLN A 106 -1.83 -4.89 -40.79
N ASN A 107 -2.78 -4.12 -40.28
CA ASN A 107 -4.19 -4.15 -40.65
C ASN A 107 -5.09 -5.18 -39.92
N MET A 108 -5.18 -5.12 -38.59
CA MET A 108 -6.42 -5.55 -37.92
C MET A 108 -7.41 -4.39 -37.92
N LYS A 109 -8.35 -4.43 -38.87
CA LYS A 109 -9.51 -3.55 -38.91
C LYS A 109 -10.41 -3.92 -37.73
N TYR A 110 -10.24 -3.25 -36.59
CA TYR A 110 -11.08 -3.46 -35.41
C TYR A 110 -12.39 -2.69 -35.60
N GLU A 111 -13.44 -3.39 -36.06
CA GLU A 111 -14.81 -2.88 -36.01
C GLU A 111 -15.32 -2.96 -34.57
N ALA A 112 -14.72 -2.19 -33.66
CA ALA A 112 -15.35 -1.91 -32.38
C ALA A 112 -16.23 -0.69 -32.54
N GLU A 113 -17.49 -0.85 -32.14
CA GLU A 113 -18.41 0.25 -31.95
C GLU A 113 -17.74 1.28 -31.03
N ALA A 114 -17.55 2.50 -31.53
CA ALA A 114 -16.80 3.58 -30.87
C ALA A 114 -17.32 3.99 -29.48
N ASN A 115 -18.40 3.37 -29.01
CA ASN A 115 -19.10 3.69 -27.78
C ASN A 115 -18.73 2.77 -26.60
N ILE A 116 -18.03 1.65 -26.81
CA ILE A 116 -17.71 0.69 -25.74
C ILE A 116 -16.88 1.35 -24.63
N ASP A 117 -15.86 2.14 -25.00
CA ASP A 117 -15.02 2.87 -24.04
C ASP A 117 -15.83 3.89 -23.23
N VAL A 118 -16.77 4.59 -23.87
CA VAL A 118 -17.58 5.62 -23.22
C VAL A 118 -18.54 5.00 -22.22
N VAL A 119 -19.21 3.91 -22.59
CA VAL A 119 -20.13 3.19 -21.71
C VAL A 119 -19.38 2.65 -20.48
N ASP A 120 -18.20 2.07 -20.65
CA ASP A 120 -17.42 1.53 -19.53
C ASP A 120 -16.93 2.62 -18.56
N LEU A 121 -16.51 3.78 -19.09
CA LEU A 121 -16.10 4.92 -18.26
C LEU A 121 -17.28 5.52 -17.48
N THR A 122 -18.48 5.59 -18.08
CA THR A 122 -19.68 6.04 -17.36
C THR A 122 -20.08 5.08 -16.24
N ALA A 123 -19.92 3.77 -16.45
CA ALA A 123 -20.15 2.77 -15.40
C ALA A 123 -19.14 2.93 -14.26
N LEU A 124 -17.86 3.13 -14.57
CA LEU A 124 -16.82 3.41 -13.57
C LEU A 124 -17.13 4.67 -12.75
N GLU A 125 -17.62 5.74 -13.39
CA GLU A 125 -18.03 6.97 -12.71
C GLU A 125 -19.19 6.73 -11.73
N GLN A 126 -20.21 5.98 -12.14
CA GLN A 126 -21.32 5.58 -11.26
C GLN A 126 -20.82 4.76 -10.07
N GLU A 127 -19.91 3.83 -10.31
CA GLU A 127 -19.29 3.00 -9.29
C GLU A 127 -18.45 3.83 -8.30
N ILE A 128 -17.76 4.89 -8.75
CA ILE A 128 -17.06 5.84 -7.87
C ILE A 128 -18.05 6.55 -6.95
N ASN A 129 -19.17 7.03 -7.50
CA ASN A 129 -20.19 7.71 -6.70
C ASN A 129 -20.79 6.78 -5.63
N GLN A 130 -21.01 5.50 -5.94
CA GLN A 130 -21.49 4.53 -4.96
C GLN A 130 -20.50 4.31 -3.81
N VAL A 131 -19.19 4.28 -4.08
CA VAL A 131 -18.16 4.19 -3.03
C VAL A 131 -18.11 5.47 -2.20
N GLY A 132 -18.21 6.64 -2.84
CA GLY A 132 -18.28 7.93 -2.14
C GLY A 132 -19.49 8.03 -1.21
N GLU A 133 -20.67 7.60 -1.67
CA GLU A 133 -21.86 7.48 -0.82
C GLU A 133 -21.62 6.51 0.35
N MET A 134 -20.96 5.39 0.11
CA MET A 134 -20.65 4.40 1.14
C MET A 134 -19.75 5.00 2.24
N ILE A 135 -18.71 5.74 1.87
CA ILE A 135 -17.82 6.45 2.79
C ILE A 135 -18.60 7.47 3.62
N TYR A 136 -19.41 8.29 2.95
CA TYR A 136 -20.26 9.28 3.63
C TYR A 136 -21.22 8.63 4.63
N GLU A 137 -21.88 7.55 4.23
CA GLU A 137 -22.78 6.80 5.11
C GLU A 137 -22.06 6.23 6.33
N MET A 138 -20.81 5.77 6.17
CA MET A 138 -20.01 5.31 7.29
C MET A 138 -19.78 6.46 8.28
N GLU A 139 -19.27 7.59 7.82
CA GLU A 139 -19.00 8.76 8.68
C GLU A 139 -20.23 9.21 9.47
N MET A 140 -21.42 9.12 8.88
CA MET A 140 -22.67 9.48 9.56
C MET A 140 -23.21 8.41 10.52
N LYS A 141 -23.00 7.12 10.24
CA LYS A 141 -23.66 6.02 10.98
C LYS A 141 -22.95 5.65 12.28
N VAL A 142 -21.63 5.75 12.32
CA VAL A 142 -20.84 5.40 13.51
C VAL A 142 -19.77 6.46 13.76
N ASN A 143 -19.84 7.10 14.93
CA ASN A 143 -18.93 8.19 15.30
C ASN A 143 -17.68 7.63 16.00
N VAL A 144 -16.78 7.01 15.24
CA VAL A 144 -15.45 6.55 15.69
C VAL A 144 -14.40 7.49 15.12
N PRO A 145 -13.81 8.40 15.92
CA PRO A 145 -12.75 9.26 15.44
C PRO A 145 -11.50 8.46 15.07
N ARG A 146 -10.82 8.81 13.97
CA ARG A 146 -9.64 8.06 13.51
C ARG A 146 -8.49 8.01 14.52
N TRP A 147 -8.40 9.01 15.40
CA TRP A 147 -7.35 9.16 16.40
C TRP A 147 -7.60 8.36 17.69
N THR A 148 -8.79 7.79 17.90
CA THR A 148 -9.11 7.05 19.14
C THR A 148 -8.66 5.59 19.08
N VAL A 149 -8.20 5.12 17.94
CA VAL A 149 -7.83 3.72 17.73
C VAL A 149 -6.36 3.51 18.08
N GLU A 150 -6.13 2.66 19.09
CA GLU A 150 -4.79 2.28 19.53
C GLU A 150 -4.14 1.30 18.54
N ALA A 151 -2.85 1.53 18.26
CA ALA A 151 -2.05 0.63 17.44
C ALA A 151 -1.70 -0.64 18.26
N LYS A 152 -2.01 -1.83 17.72
CA LYS A 152 -1.63 -3.10 18.35
C LYS A 152 -0.15 -3.46 18.14
N GLN A 153 0.50 -2.84 17.17
CA GLN A 153 1.91 -3.08 16.87
C GLN A 153 2.78 -2.04 17.55
N ASP A 154 3.87 -2.50 18.16
CA ASP A 154 4.91 -1.61 18.65
C ASP A 154 5.47 -0.77 17.49
N PRO A 155 5.80 0.51 17.71
CA PRO A 155 6.41 1.34 16.68
C PRO A 155 7.65 0.65 16.07
N GLY A 156 7.65 0.45 14.75
CA GLY A 156 8.75 -0.20 14.04
C GLY A 156 8.72 -1.73 14.06
N ALA A 157 7.64 -2.37 14.52
CA ALA A 157 7.47 -3.82 14.40
C ALA A 157 7.44 -4.29 12.93
N GLU A 158 6.98 -3.43 12.01
CA GLU A 158 7.02 -3.67 10.56
C GLU A 158 8.43 -3.81 9.99
N LEU A 159 9.46 -3.28 10.67
CA LEU A 159 10.86 -3.42 10.28
C LEU A 159 11.46 -4.80 10.65
N ASN A 160 10.80 -5.52 11.57
CA ASN A 160 11.26 -6.80 12.09
C ASN A 160 10.55 -8.00 11.43
N SER A 161 9.47 -7.75 10.66
CA SER A 161 8.87 -8.79 9.83
C SER A 161 9.76 -9.04 8.63
N ASN A 162 10.67 -10.02 8.75
CA ASN A 162 11.36 -10.58 7.59
C ASN A 162 10.31 -11.06 6.59
N VAL A 163 10.18 -10.33 5.49
CA VAL A 163 9.32 -10.64 4.35
C VAL A 163 9.67 -12.05 3.85
N SER A 164 8.80 -13.00 4.17
CA SER A 164 8.65 -14.25 3.43
C SER A 164 7.26 -14.26 2.82
N GLY A 165 7.11 -13.54 1.70
CA GLY A 165 5.92 -13.61 0.85
C GLY A 165 5.44 -12.26 0.37
N GLY A 166 5.69 -11.95 -0.90
CA GLY A 166 5.04 -10.85 -1.62
C GLY A 166 6.02 -9.88 -2.26
N ALA A 167 6.59 -10.26 -3.40
CA ALA A 167 7.24 -9.30 -4.28
C ALA A 167 6.17 -8.40 -4.91
N SER A 168 6.05 -7.16 -4.41
CA SER A 168 5.77 -5.97 -5.23
C SER A 168 5.88 -4.70 -4.39
N SER A 169 6.62 -3.73 -4.97
CA SER A 169 6.61 -2.30 -4.63
C SER A 169 7.34 -1.86 -3.35
N VAL A 170 8.60 -1.42 -3.53
CA VAL A 170 9.12 -0.05 -3.33
C VAL A 170 10.61 -0.15 -2.98
N GLY A 171 11.45 0.49 -3.80
CA GLY A 171 12.80 0.97 -3.47
C GLY A 171 13.68 0.06 -2.61
N ALA A 172 14.46 -0.82 -3.26
CA ALA A 172 15.60 -1.47 -2.64
C ALA A 172 16.65 -0.41 -2.26
N VAL A 173 16.60 0.08 -1.02
CA VAL A 173 17.76 0.74 -0.41
C VAL A 173 18.62 -0.36 0.18
N SER A 174 19.76 -0.53 -0.48
CA SER A 174 20.93 -1.30 -0.07
C SER A 174 21.07 -1.42 1.44
N GLY A 175 21.28 -2.66 1.89
CA GLY A 175 21.42 -3.03 3.29
C GLY A 175 22.43 -2.18 4.05
N VAL A 176 22.10 -1.94 5.32
CA VAL A 176 23.06 -1.62 6.37
C VAL A 176 22.73 -2.52 7.55
N ASP A 177 23.70 -3.36 7.86
CA ASP A 177 23.72 -4.34 8.92
C ASP A 177 23.30 -3.80 10.30
N ASN A 178 22.54 -4.65 10.99
CA ASN A 178 22.48 -4.86 12.44
C ASN A 178 23.13 -3.78 13.32
N LYS A 179 22.33 -2.87 13.88
CA LYS A 179 22.71 -2.18 15.11
C LYS A 179 22.17 -2.92 16.33
N SER A 180 22.95 -3.92 16.73
CA SER A 180 23.11 -4.30 18.14
C SER A 180 23.34 -3.03 18.98
N LEU A 181 22.59 -2.91 20.07
CA LEU A 181 22.47 -1.76 20.99
C LEU A 181 23.75 -1.40 21.78
N CYS A 182 24.94 -1.75 21.30
CA CYS A 182 26.19 -1.29 21.88
C CYS A 182 27.24 -1.18 20.78
N ASP A 183 27.73 0.04 20.55
CA ASP A 183 28.94 0.26 19.76
C ASP A 183 30.12 -0.30 20.57
N PRO A 184 30.68 -1.48 20.21
CA PRO A 184 31.69 -2.17 21.02
C PRO A 184 32.95 -1.30 21.19
N SER A 185 33.18 -0.35 20.27
CA SER A 185 34.25 0.63 20.36
C SER A 185 34.10 1.56 21.57
N ARG A 186 32.86 2.01 21.87
CA ARG A 186 32.57 2.89 23.01
C ARG A 186 32.66 2.16 24.34
N VAL A 187 32.23 0.89 24.38
CA VAL A 187 32.36 0.03 25.56
C VAL A 187 33.82 -0.27 25.85
N LEU A 188 34.61 -0.63 24.83
CA LEU A 188 36.06 -0.85 24.97
C LEU A 188 36.78 0.42 25.43
N ALA A 189 36.44 1.59 24.88
CA ALA A 189 37.03 2.85 25.32
C ALA A 189 36.75 3.14 26.80
N GLY A 190 35.53 2.88 27.29
CA GLY A 190 35.18 3.02 28.70
C GLY A 190 35.97 2.07 29.62
N ILE A 191 36.16 0.82 29.20
CA ILE A 191 36.94 -0.17 29.95
C ILE A 191 38.42 0.23 30.01
N ILE A 192 39.01 0.68 28.90
CA ILE A 192 40.42 1.12 28.87
C ILE A 192 40.61 2.35 29.76
N PHE A 193 39.71 3.33 29.68
CA PHE A 193 39.82 4.54 30.49
C PHE A 193 39.74 4.26 31.99
N THR A 194 38.81 3.39 32.40
CA THR A 194 38.69 2.98 33.81
C THR A 194 39.90 2.18 34.29
N ALA A 195 40.45 1.28 33.48
CA ALA A 195 41.68 0.56 33.81
C ALA A 195 42.88 1.49 34.01
N VAL A 196 43.07 2.48 33.12
CA VAL A 196 44.14 3.47 33.23
C VAL A 196 44.00 4.32 34.50
N LEU A 197 42.77 4.72 34.86
CA LEU A 197 42.49 5.47 36.08
C LEU A 197 42.84 4.68 37.34
N LEU A 198 42.48 3.40 37.40
CA LEU A 198 42.82 2.53 38.52
C LEU A 198 44.33 2.35 38.66
N MET A 199 45.05 2.18 37.54
CA MET A 199 46.51 2.10 37.55
C MET A 199 47.15 3.39 38.05
N ALA A 200 46.66 4.56 37.62
CA ALA A 200 47.15 5.85 38.10
C ALA A 200 46.94 6.03 39.61
N ILE A 201 45.78 5.63 40.13
CA ILE A 201 45.49 5.67 41.57
C ILE A 201 46.43 4.73 42.33
N ALA A 202 46.63 3.50 41.85
CA ALA A 202 47.54 2.54 42.47
C ALA A 202 48.98 3.08 42.52
N LEU A 203 49.48 3.65 41.42
CA LEU A 203 50.80 4.27 41.37
C LEU A 203 50.91 5.45 42.34
N ALA A 204 49.89 6.31 42.42
CA ALA A 204 49.87 7.42 43.37
C ALA A 204 49.94 6.95 44.83
N VAL A 205 49.20 5.90 45.18
CA VAL A 205 49.24 5.29 46.53
C VAL A 205 50.59 4.65 46.80
N CYS A 206 51.17 3.94 45.84
CA CYS A 206 52.51 3.38 45.96
C CYS A 206 53.55 4.47 46.19
N VAL A 207 53.55 5.55 45.40
CA VAL A 207 54.48 6.68 45.57
C VAL A 207 54.29 7.34 46.94
N ALA A 208 53.06 7.57 47.39
CA ALA A 208 52.79 8.16 48.71
C ALA A 208 53.18 7.25 49.90
N LYS A 209 53.26 5.93 49.68
CA LYS A 209 53.65 4.94 50.71
C LYS A 209 55.15 4.60 50.69
N LEU A 210 55.83 4.85 49.57
CA LEU A 210 57.27 4.62 49.38
C LEU A 210 58.10 5.92 49.47
N SER A 211 57.46 7.09 49.59
CA SER A 211 58.08 8.40 49.87
C SER A 211 58.11 8.71 51.36
#